data_AF-Q59489-F1
#
_entry.id   AF-Q59489-F1
#
_cell.length_a   1.000
_cell.length_b   1.000
_cell.length_c   1.000
_cell.angle_alpha   90.00
_cell.angle_beta   90.00
_cell.angle_gamma   90.00
#
_symmetry.space_group_name_H-M   'P 1'
#
loop_
_entity.id
_entity.type
_entity.pdbx_description
1 polymer ?
#
loop_
_entity_poly.entity_id
_entity_poly.type
_entity_poly.pdbx_seq_one_letter_code
_entity_poly.pdbx_strand_id
1 'polypeptide(L)' 'RIEESPIEKLVVTNSIALPEDKWIDKMEQLSVAPLLGEAIVRVRENASVSSLFE' A
#
# COMPACT_ATOMS: atom_id res chain seq x y z
N ARG A 1 -16.15 3.29 -14.44
CA ARG A 1 -15.81 1.84 -14.42
C ARG A 1 -15.82 1.22 -13.02
N ILE A 2 -14.83 1.47 -12.15
CA ILE A 2 -14.82 0.85 -10.80
C ILE A 2 -15.94 1.41 -9.92
N GLU A 3 -16.16 2.72 -9.98
CA GLU A 3 -17.24 3.38 -9.27
C GLU A 3 -18.62 2.77 -9.59
N GLU A 4 -18.90 2.52 -10.87
CA GLU A 4 -20.15 1.91 -11.35
C GLU A 4 -20.19 0.38 -11.25
N SER A 5 -19.12 -0.25 -10.74
CA SER A 5 -19.05 -1.70 -10.61
C SER A 5 -19.79 -2.19 -9.36
N PRO A 6 -20.18 -3.47 -9.28
CA PRO A 6 -20.77 -4.07 -8.08
C PRO A 6 -19.77 -4.27 -6.93
N ILE A 7 -18.52 -3.78 -7.07
CA ILE A 7 -17.52 -3.81 -5.99
C ILE A 7 -18.02 -2.94 -4.84
N GLU A 8 -18.03 -3.53 -3.64
CA GLU A 8 -18.39 -2.84 -2.40
C GLU A 8 -17.27 -1.93 -1.92
N LYS A 9 -16.03 -2.44 -1.91
CA LYS A 9 -14.84 -1.72 -1.42
C LYS A 9 -13.60 -2.09 -2.20
N LEU A 10 -12.79 -1.09 -2.54
CA LEU A 10 -11.49 -1.22 -3.19
C LEU A 10 -10.39 -0.80 -2.22
N VAL A 11 -9.64 -1.77 -1.70
CA VAL A 11 -8.50 -1.51 -0.82
C VAL A 11 -7.22 -1.54 -1.65
N VAL A 12 -6.43 -0.47 -1.59
CA VAL A 12 -5.16 -0.31 -2.32
C VAL A 12 -4.06 0.13 -1.37
N THR A 13 -2.80 0.05 -1.80
CA THR A 13 -1.66 0.61 -1.05
C THR A 13 -1.29 2.00 -1.57
N ASN A 14 -0.59 2.78 -0.75
CA ASN A 14 0.01 4.05 -1.17
C ASN A 14 1.36 3.91 -1.89
N SER A 15 1.63 2.74 -2.51
CA SER A 15 2.85 2.48 -3.27
C SER A 15 2.95 3.31 -4.56
N ILE A 16 1.81 3.77 -5.07
CA ILE A 16 1.71 4.69 -6.21
C ILE A 16 0.93 5.92 -5.75
N ALA A 17 1.43 7.11 -6.08
CA ALA A 17 0.72 8.35 -5.82
C ALA A 17 -0.56 8.41 -6.66
N LEU A 18 -1.71 8.50 -5.99
CA LEU A 18 -3.01 8.65 -6.63
C LEU A 18 -3.41 10.13 -6.58
N PRO A 19 -3.63 10.79 -7.73
CA PRO A 19 -4.05 12.19 -7.75
C PRO A 19 -5.51 12.31 -7.27
N GLU A 20 -5.85 13.47 -6.71
CA GLU A 20 -7.12 13.71 -6.02
C GLU A 20 -8.36 13.48 -6.90
N ASP A 21 -8.25 13.77 -8.20
CA ASP A 21 -9.32 13.59 -9.21
C ASP A 21 -9.68 12.12 -9.49
N LYS A 22 -8.86 11.17 -9.03
CA LYS A 22 -9.07 9.73 -9.22
C LYS A 22 -9.60 9.02 -7.98
N TRP A 23 -9.85 9.76 -6.91
CA TRP A 23 -10.47 9.20 -5.71
C TRP A 23 -11.95 8.94 -5.95
N ILE A 24 -12.41 7.80 -5.45
CA ILE A 24 -13.82 7.37 -5.48
C ILE A 24 -14.24 6.95 -4.09
N ASP A 25 -15.53 7.07 -3.76
CA ASP A 25 -16.05 6.79 -2.41
C ASP A 25 -15.81 5.35 -1.92
N LYS A 26 -15.63 4.42 -2.87
CA LYS A 26 -15.39 2.99 -2.58
C LYS A 26 -13.94 2.68 -2.21
N MET A 27 -13.02 3.64 -2.28
CA MET A 27 -11.59 3.40 -2.06
C MET A 27 -11.18 3.55 -0.60
N GLU A 28 -10.28 2.65 -0.18
CA GLU A 28 -9.47 2.81 1.02
C GLU A 28 -8.00 2.60 0.68
N GLN A 29 -7.13 3.49 1.16
CA GLN A 29 -5.70 3.40 0.93
C GLN A 29 -4.97 3.03 2.22
N LEU A 30 -4.21 1.94 2.19
CA LEU A 30 -3.34 1.49 3.26
C LEU A 30 -1.91 1.94 3.02
N SER A 31 -1.22 2.33 4.10
CA SER A 31 0.17 2.74 3.99
C SER A 31 1.11 1.53 4.05
N VAL A 32 2.01 1.42 3.08
CA VAL A 32 3.15 0.48 3.12
C VAL A 32 4.43 1.13 3.66
N ALA A 33 4.38 2.40 4.09
CA ALA A 33 5.56 3.13 4.57
C ALA A 33 6.28 2.45 5.74
N PRO A 34 5.60 1.90 6.78
CA PRO A 34 6.29 1.19 7.86
C PRO A 34 7.05 -0.05 7.38
N LEU A 35 6.44 -0.82 6.46
CA LEU A 35 7.04 -2.02 5.86
C LEU A 35 8.31 -1.67 5.08
N LEU A 36 8.24 -0.63 4.24
CA LEU A 36 9.38 -0.17 3.45
C LEU A 36 10.49 0.44 4.33
N GLY A 37 10.11 1.20 5.36
CA GLY A 37 11.07 1.77 6.33
C GLY A 37 11.88 0.69 7.04
N GLU A 38 11.20 -0.34 7.54
CA GLU A 38 11.85 -1.47 8.20
C GLU A 38 12.74 -2.26 7.22
N ALA A 39 12.30 -2.45 5.98
CA ALA A 39 13.11 -3.11 4.95
C ALA A 39 14.44 -2.36 4.70
N ILE A 40 14.40 -1.02 4.65
CA ILE A 40 15.61 -0.19 4.50
C ILE A 40 16.58 -0.39 5.68
N VAL A 41 16.06 -0.40 6.91
CA VAL A 41 16.87 -0.63 8.12
C VAL A 41 17.53 -2.00 8.07
N ARG A 42 16.79 -3.05 7.73
CA ARG A 42 17.34 -4.41 7.66
C ARG A 42 18.39 -4.59 6.58
N VAL A 43 18.18 -3.99 5.40
CA VAL A 43 19.19 -3.99 4.33
C VAL A 43 20.46 -3.30 4.81
N ARG A 44 20.35 -2.15 5.49
CA ARG A 44 21.50 -1.43 6.06
C ARG A 44 22.25 -2.27 7.09
N GLU A 45 21.54 -3.05 7.89
CA GLU A 45 22.09 -3.85 9.00
C GLU A 45 22.53 -5.27 8.58
N ASN A 46 22.42 -5.63 7.29
CA ASN A 46 22.58 -7.01 6.80
C ASN A 46 21.71 -8.04 7.57
N ALA A 47 20.56 -7.58 8.07
CA ALA A 47 19.57 -8.44 8.71
C ALA A 47 18.65 -9.07 7.65
N SER A 48 18.02 -10.19 7.99
CA SER A 48 17.10 -10.84 7.07
C SER A 48 15.85 -9.99 6.83
N VAL A 49 15.55 -9.74 5.55
CA VAL A 49 14.30 -9.07 5.12
C VAL A 49 13.13 -10.05 5.09
N SER A 50 13.38 -11.36 4.98
CA SER A 50 12.32 -12.37 4.85
C SER A 50 11.38 -12.43 6.04
N SER A 51 11.87 -12.07 7.24
CA SER A 51 11.07 -12.00 8.47
C SER A 51 10.01 -10.89 8.48
N LEU A 52 9.99 -10.01 7.47
CA LEU A 52 8.90 -9.03 7.29
C LEU A 52 7.60 -9.63 6.78
N PHE A 53 7.65 -10.84 6.24
CA PHE A 53 6.55 -11.45 5.50
C PHE A 53 6.04 -12.75 6.15
N GLU A 54 6.45 -13.02 7.39
CA GLU A 54 5.94 -14.12 8.23
C GLU A 54 4.69 -13.72 9.01
#